data_AF-A0A6C1E092-F1
#
_entry.id   AF-A0A6C1E092-F1
#
_cell.length_a   1.000
_cell.length_b   1.000
_cell.length_c   1.000
_cell.angle_alpha   90.00
_cell.angle_beta   90.00
_cell.angle_gamma   90.00
#
_symmetry.space_group_name_H-M   'P 1'
#
loop_
_entity.id
_entity.type
_entity.pdbx_description
1 polymer ?
#
loop_
_entity_poly.entity_id
_entity_poly.type
_entity_poly.pdbx_seq_one_letter_code
_entity_poly.pdbx_strand_id
1 'polypeptide(L)'
;MTYSTVSINTPPPYLTLACNEKLPTVLSIAGTDPSGGAGIEADVKTITAHRCYAMTCITALNAQTPVKVYSINNTPKSGFPNFGIQFKGYEM
;
A
#
# COMPACT_ATOMS: atom_id res chain seq x y z
N MET A 1 33.14 29.72 -9.92
CA MET A 1 32.14 28.70 -9.51
C MET A 1 32.89 27.56 -8.87
N THR A 2 32.61 27.24 -7.61
CA THR A 2 33.25 26.15 -6.85
C THR A 2 32.29 24.97 -6.80
N TYR A 3 32.75 23.78 -7.16
CA TYR A 3 31.99 22.54 -6.95
C TYR A 3 32.61 21.76 -5.80
N SER A 4 31.80 20.92 -5.16
CA SER A 4 32.24 19.99 -4.13
C SER A 4 31.84 18.57 -4.54
N THR A 5 32.74 17.63 -4.30
CA THR A 5 32.50 16.20 -4.55
C THR A 5 32.00 15.55 -3.27
N VAL A 6 30.88 14.84 -3.35
CA VAL A 6 30.32 14.05 -2.24
C VAL A 6 30.40 12.56 -2.61
N SER A 7 31.00 11.75 -1.73
CA SER A 7 31.00 10.29 -1.86
C SER A 7 29.75 9.71 -1.23
N ILE A 8 29.13 8.72 -1.89
CA ILE A 8 27.96 8.00 -1.38
C ILE A 8 28.44 6.66 -0.81
N ASN A 9 28.05 6.36 0.43
CA ASN A 9 28.41 5.10 1.07
C ASN A 9 27.82 3.89 0.34
N THR A 10 28.58 2.81 0.30
CA THR A 10 28.09 1.51 -0.12
C THR A 10 27.08 0.95 0.91
N PRO A 11 26.17 0.06 0.50
CA PRO A 11 25.25 -0.58 1.45
C PRO A 11 26.03 -1.40 2.49
N PRO A 12 25.50 -1.53 3.73
CA PRO A 12 26.09 -2.40 4.75
C PRO A 12 26.30 -3.83 4.21
N PRO A 13 27.51 -4.43 4.34
CA PRO A 13 27.83 -5.72 3.73
C PRO A 13 26.91 -6.88 4.12
N TYR A 14 26.35 -6.86 5.33
CA TYR A 14 25.42 -7.90 5.77
C TYR A 14 24.07 -7.84 5.05
N LEU A 15 23.63 -6.65 4.59
CA LEU A 15 22.38 -6.49 3.85
C LEU A 15 22.50 -7.01 2.40
N THR A 16 23.71 -7.00 1.83
CA THR A 16 23.93 -7.48 0.46
C THR A 16 23.81 -8.99 0.32
N LEU A 17 23.80 -9.75 1.44
CA LEU A 17 23.51 -11.19 1.44
C LEU A 17 22.08 -11.50 0.96
N ALA A 18 21.17 -10.54 1.13
CA ALA A 18 19.81 -10.59 0.61
C ALA A 18 19.69 -9.95 -0.79
N CYS A 19 20.78 -9.89 -1.56
CA CYS A 19 20.69 -9.42 -2.95
C CYS A 19 19.76 -10.37 -3.73
N ASN A 20 18.84 -9.79 -4.51
CA ASN A 20 17.81 -10.54 -5.23
C ASN A 20 16.90 -11.39 -4.30
N GLU A 21 16.65 -10.94 -3.08
CA GLU A 21 15.73 -11.57 -2.13
C GLU A 21 14.35 -11.77 -2.76
N LYS A 22 13.87 -13.02 -2.72
CA LYS A 22 12.51 -13.37 -3.13
C LYS A 22 11.56 -13.05 -1.98
N LEU A 23 11.17 -11.78 -1.88
CA LEU A 23 10.23 -11.32 -0.87
C LEU A 23 8.86 -12.03 -1.05
N PRO A 24 8.22 -12.51 0.04
CA PRO A 24 6.85 -12.98 -0.05
C PRO A 24 5.93 -11.85 -0.53
N THR A 25 5.08 -12.15 -1.51
CA THR A 25 4.18 -11.18 -2.12
C THR A 25 2.79 -11.30 -1.52
N VAL A 26 2.22 -10.18 -1.09
CA VAL A 26 0.89 -10.11 -0.47
C VAL A 26 0.03 -9.10 -1.22
N LEU A 27 -1.17 -9.51 -1.63
CA LEU A 27 -2.18 -8.63 -2.24
C LEU A 27 -3.22 -8.24 -1.19
N SER A 28 -3.32 -6.94 -0.88
CA SER A 28 -4.44 -6.37 -0.12
C SER A 28 -5.56 -5.94 -1.07
N ILE A 29 -6.79 -6.33 -0.75
CA ILE A 29 -8.03 -5.95 -1.45
C ILE A 29 -8.94 -5.28 -0.43
N ALA A 30 -8.90 -3.95 -0.34
CA ALA A 30 -9.64 -3.18 0.64
C ALA A 30 -9.87 -1.72 0.18
N GLY A 31 -10.61 -0.94 0.98
CA GLY A 31 -10.76 0.51 0.78
C GLY A 31 -9.57 1.30 1.32
N THR A 32 -9.46 2.57 0.93
CA THR A 32 -8.41 3.48 1.45
C THR A 32 -8.83 4.15 2.75
N ASP A 33 -7.89 4.37 3.64
CA ASP A 33 -7.99 5.36 4.73
C ASP A 33 -6.83 6.36 4.58
N PRO A 34 -7.09 7.56 4.03
CA PRO A 34 -6.04 8.56 3.78
C PRO A 34 -5.34 9.06 5.04
N SER A 35 -5.94 8.87 6.23
CA SER A 35 -5.27 9.18 7.49
C SER A 35 -4.17 8.18 7.85
N GLY A 36 -4.17 7.01 7.19
CA GLY A 36 -3.17 5.97 7.27
C GLY A 36 -3.27 5.07 8.50
N GLY A 37 -4.39 5.11 9.23
CA GLY A 37 -4.62 4.29 10.43
C GLY A 37 -5.25 2.93 10.14
N ALA A 38 -6.00 2.81 9.04
CA ALA A 38 -6.70 1.61 8.60
C ALA A 38 -6.56 1.38 7.08
N GLY A 39 -7.41 0.54 6.51
CA GLY A 39 -7.50 0.31 5.08
C GLY A 39 -6.22 -0.22 4.44
N ILE A 40 -6.10 -0.01 3.13
CA ILE A 40 -4.92 -0.40 2.34
C ILE A 40 -3.62 0.20 2.89
N GLU A 41 -3.66 1.40 3.45
CA GLU A 41 -2.49 2.08 4.01
C GLU A 41 -1.95 1.33 5.23
N ALA A 42 -2.83 0.87 6.13
CA ALA A 42 -2.43 0.05 7.28
C ALA A 42 -1.96 -1.34 6.85
N ASP A 43 -2.60 -1.93 5.83
CA ASP A 43 -2.16 -3.21 5.26
C ASP A 43 -0.74 -3.10 4.69
N VAL A 44 -0.47 -2.10 3.85
CA VAL A 44 0.86 -1.87 3.26
C VAL A 44 1.90 -1.61 4.34
N LYS A 45 1.60 -0.80 5.36
CA LYS A 45 2.50 -0.58 6.51
C LYS A 45 2.84 -1.89 7.21
N THR A 46 1.83 -2.72 7.45
CA THR A 46 2.00 -4.01 8.11
C THR A 46 2.84 -4.96 7.24
N ILE A 47 2.51 -5.11 5.96
CA ILE A 47 3.25 -5.97 5.02
C ILE A 47 4.72 -5.52 4.90
N THR A 48 4.94 -4.20 4.82
CA THR A 48 6.29 -3.62 4.73
C THR A 48 7.09 -3.87 6.01
N ALA A 49 6.47 -3.70 7.19
CA ALA A 49 7.10 -4.00 8.47
C ALA A 49 7.49 -5.48 8.63
N HIS A 50 6.78 -6.39 7.94
CA HIS A 50 7.08 -7.82 7.87
C HIS A 50 8.07 -8.19 6.75
N ARG A 51 8.69 -7.22 6.09
CA ARG A 51 9.67 -7.45 5.00
C ARG A 51 9.06 -8.25 3.84
N CYS A 52 7.81 -7.95 3.49
CA CYS A 52 7.09 -8.53 2.36
C CYS A 52 6.85 -7.48 1.27
N TYR A 53 6.56 -7.93 0.05
CA TYR A 53 6.17 -7.06 -1.06
C TYR A 53 4.66 -6.87 -1.10
N ALA A 54 4.21 -5.63 -0.87
CA ALA A 54 2.79 -5.29 -0.86
C ALA A 54 2.28 -4.95 -2.27
N MET A 55 1.14 -5.53 -2.64
CA MET A 55 0.33 -5.15 -3.79
C MET A 55 -1.06 -4.74 -3.32
N THR A 56 -1.72 -3.85 -4.05
CA THR A 56 -2.98 -3.23 -3.61
C THR A 56 -4.04 -3.27 -4.71
N CYS A 57 -5.27 -3.63 -4.36
CA CYS A 57 -6.46 -3.51 -5.19
C CYS A 57 -7.50 -2.68 -4.42
N ILE A 58 -7.63 -1.40 -4.79
CA ILE A 58 -8.46 -0.43 -4.06
C ILE A 58 -9.93 -0.61 -4.42
N THR A 59 -10.77 -0.98 -3.43
CA THR A 59 -12.22 -1.22 -3.58
C THR A 59 -13.09 0.02 -3.42
N ALA A 60 -12.58 1.00 -2.67
CA ALA A 60 -13.24 2.28 -2.48
C ALA A 60 -12.18 3.33 -2.10
N LEU A 61 -12.36 4.53 -2.63
CA LEU A 61 -11.64 5.72 -2.22
C LEU A 61 -12.48 6.43 -1.15
N ASN A 62 -12.00 6.44 0.08
CA ASN A 62 -12.73 7.02 1.20
C ASN A 62 -12.05 8.34 1.61
N ALA A 63 -12.84 9.33 2.03
CA ALA A 63 -12.34 10.41 2.85
C ALA A 63 -12.57 10.02 4.31
N GLN A 64 -11.51 9.62 5.02
CA GLN A 64 -11.61 9.07 6.37
C GLN A 64 -10.50 9.63 7.27
N THR A 65 -10.84 9.81 8.55
CA THR A 65 -9.91 10.09 9.64
C THR A 65 -10.27 9.22 10.86
N PRO A 66 -9.43 9.17 11.92
CA PRO A 66 -9.77 8.44 13.13
C PRO A 66 -11.04 8.94 13.82
N VAL A 67 -11.50 10.16 13.51
CA VAL A 67 -12.71 10.75 14.10
C VAL A 67 -13.97 10.25 13.41
N LYS A 68 -13.99 10.22 12.06
CA LYS A 68 -15.15 9.80 11.26
C LYS A 68 -14.81 9.53 9.80
N VAL A 69 -15.77 8.91 9.11
CA VAL A 69 -15.82 8.80 7.64
C VAL A 69 -16.62 9.98 7.08
N TYR A 70 -16.08 10.67 6.08
CA TYR A 70 -16.68 11.86 5.45
C TYR A 70 -17.40 11.52 4.16
N SER A 71 -16.82 10.64 3.34
CA SER A 71 -17.42 10.19 2.10
C SER A 71 -16.76 8.87 1.69
N ILE A 72 -17.48 8.13 0.84
CA ILE A 72 -17.00 6.87 0.32
C ILE A 72 -17.34 6.82 -1.17
N ASN A 73 -16.32 6.59 -2.00
CA ASN A 73 -16.44 6.57 -3.45
C ASN A 73 -15.97 5.23 -3.99
N ASN A 74 -16.94 4.37 -4.35
CA ASN A 74 -16.63 3.03 -4.85
C ASN A 74 -15.86 3.10 -6.17
N THR A 75 -14.82 2.28 -6.30
CA THR A 75 -14.07 2.21 -7.56
C THR A 75 -14.93 1.51 -8.64
N PRO A 76 -14.88 1.98 -9.91
CA PRO A 76 -15.72 1.42 -10.97
C PRO A 76 -15.43 -0.06 -11.25
N LYS A 77 -16.48 -0.86 -11.47
CA LYS A 77 -16.36 -2.30 -11.76
C LYS A 77 -15.52 -2.61 -13.01
N SER A 78 -15.44 -1.70 -13.98
CA SER A 78 -14.60 -1.86 -15.18
C SER A 78 -13.11 -1.94 -14.88
N GLY A 79 -12.67 -1.37 -13.75
CA GLY A 79 -11.28 -1.47 -13.28
C GLY A 79 -10.98 -2.74 -12.48
N PHE A 80 -11.99 -3.55 -12.16
CA PHE A 80 -11.80 -4.80 -11.41
C PHE A 80 -11.65 -6.00 -12.33
N PRO A 81 -10.61 -6.82 -12.15
CA PRO A 81 -10.64 -8.17 -12.68
C PRO A 81 -11.83 -8.91 -12.07
N ASN A 82 -12.51 -9.73 -12.88
CA ASN A 82 -13.69 -10.46 -12.44
C ASN A 82 -13.30 -11.61 -11.49
N PHE A 83 -12.96 -11.28 -10.24
CA PHE A 83 -12.54 -12.22 -9.21
C PHE A 83 -13.71 -12.98 -8.57
N GLY A 84 -14.95 -12.81 -9.06
CA GLY A 84 -16.14 -13.37 -8.43
C GLY A 84 -16.52 -12.71 -7.09
N ILE A 85 -15.84 -11.62 -6.71
CA ILE A 85 -16.10 -10.87 -5.48
C ILE A 85 -17.14 -9.78 -5.79
N GLN A 86 -18.37 -9.94 -5.29
CA GLN A 86 -19.36 -8.87 -5.29
C GLN A 86 -19.17 -8.01 -4.05
N PHE A 87 -18.64 -6.79 -4.24
CA PHE A 87 -18.63 -5.79 -3.18
C PHE A 87 -20.07 -5.30 -2.97
N LYS A 88 -20.64 -5.58 -1.78
CA LYS A 88 -21.91 -4.97 -1.36
C LYS A 88 -21.70 -3.46 -1.34
N GLY A 89 -22.44 -2.74 -2.18
CA GLY A 89 -22.60 -1.30 -1.99
C GLY A 89 -23.18 -1.08 -0.60
N TYR A 90 -22.47 -0.38 0.27
CA TYR A 90 -23.08 0.23 1.45
C TYR A 90 -23.89 1.42 0.92
N GLU A 91 -25.21 1.38 1.10
CA GLU A 91 -26.01 2.61 1.06
C GLU A 91 -25.82 3.31 2.40
N MET A 92 -25.70 4.63 2.37
CA MET A 92 -25.65 5.47 3.57
C MET A 92 -27.01 5.48 4.26
#